data_AF-A0A7X6UMM9-F1
#
_entry.id   AF-A0A7X6UMM9-F1
#
_cell.length_a   1.000
_cell.length_b   1.000
_cell.length_c   1.000
_cell.angle_alpha   90.00
_cell.angle_beta   90.00
_cell.angle_gamma   90.00
#
_symmetry.space_group_name_H-M   'P 1'
#
loop_
_entity.id
_entity.type
_entity.pdbx_description
1 polymer ?
#
loop_
_entity_poly.entity_id
_entity_poly.type
_entity_poly.pdbx_seq_one_letter_code
_entity_poly.pdbx_strand_id
1 'polypeptide(L)'
;MKNDLVIIGGVTAGISSAVKAKLYNPEIKVTVFTEEKHISYAGSGLPYFIGDKNLPNEKLMSSSIVQFGLQDINIKTATRAISINPERKKIMLEDLQTRRKYLRSYDRLIIATGAKPNIPQVAGNNLKGIFALRNIDNSLAIRQYFLEQKPKRALVIGAGYIGLEMIENLLEYNCQVTIIEKASHIIPNMDSDMASFVEDYLESRGVSVFTDTAVNEFRGRTTVKEVITDKLSIPADFVLLSTGVVPNMELAEEAGIELGVNNAIKVNEKMETSLNDIFAAGDCVSTRHLVSGREVYLPMGSTADKQGKVAGENAAGGNAVFKGVLGTGIARVLDMEFSRSGLHEEECIKLGIEFISRKVAAKTAALYSPGSGDMNLKLIAEKNSGRLIGAQIIGYAGAARRIDMLATAITINATVNSLIDMDLAYSSHFSPNWDPVLAALNQF
;
A
#
# COMPACT_ATOMS: atom_id res chain seq x y z
N MET A 1 -0.63 38.53 -2.33
CA MET A 1 -0.10 37.48 -3.21
C MET A 1 -1.23 36.54 -3.58
N LYS A 2 -1.27 36.05 -4.82
CA LYS A 2 -2.26 35.05 -5.20
C LYS A 2 -2.00 33.78 -4.38
N ASN A 3 -3.04 33.25 -3.73
CA ASN A 3 -2.94 32.34 -2.57
C ASN A 3 -3.87 31.13 -2.74
N ASP A 4 -4.12 30.70 -3.98
CA ASP A 4 -5.10 29.67 -4.32
C ASP A 4 -4.42 28.33 -4.66
N LEU A 5 -4.55 27.38 -3.75
CA LEU A 5 -4.06 26.01 -3.88
C LEU A 5 -5.21 25.10 -4.31
N VAL A 6 -5.05 24.47 -5.46
CA VAL A 6 -5.95 23.43 -5.96
C VAL A 6 -5.29 22.05 -5.76
N ILE A 7 -6.08 21.09 -5.28
CA ILE A 7 -5.64 19.71 -5.04
C ILE A 7 -6.57 18.76 -5.79
N ILE A 8 -6.01 17.79 -6.51
CA ILE A 8 -6.76 16.77 -7.25
C ILE A 8 -6.57 15.43 -6.55
N GLY A 9 -7.64 14.91 -5.95
CA GLY A 9 -7.65 13.70 -5.12
C GLY A 9 -7.91 14.02 -3.64
N GLY A 10 -8.84 13.31 -3.03
CA GLY A 10 -9.39 13.63 -1.70
C GLY A 10 -9.27 12.51 -0.66
N VAL A 11 -8.33 11.58 -0.83
CA VAL A 11 -8.16 10.44 0.10
C VAL A 11 -7.01 10.72 1.09
N THR A 12 -5.84 10.10 0.94
CA THR A 12 -4.75 10.25 1.92
C THR A 12 -3.85 11.45 1.62
N ALA A 13 -3.07 11.40 0.54
CA ALA A 13 -2.08 12.44 0.23
C ALA A 13 -2.72 13.81 -0.01
N GLY A 14 -3.87 13.87 -0.69
CA GLY A 14 -4.57 15.13 -0.96
C GLY A 14 -5.09 15.81 0.30
N ILE A 15 -5.69 15.05 1.22
CA ILE A 15 -6.16 15.60 2.51
C ILE A 15 -4.98 16.00 3.40
N SER A 16 -3.94 15.17 3.48
CA SER A 16 -2.71 15.50 4.22
C SER A 16 -2.06 16.79 3.70
N SER A 17 -2.03 16.96 2.38
CA SER A 17 -1.58 18.19 1.72
C SER A 17 -2.44 19.39 2.09
N ALA A 18 -3.77 19.26 2.03
CA ALA A 18 -4.71 20.34 2.34
C ALA A 18 -4.54 20.84 3.78
N VAL A 19 -4.55 19.91 4.74
CA VAL A 19 -4.39 20.20 6.17
C VAL A 19 -3.03 20.84 6.42
N LYS A 20 -1.95 20.29 5.87
CA LYS A 20 -0.61 20.82 6.10
C LYS A 20 -0.39 22.19 5.47
N ALA A 21 -0.90 22.43 4.26
CA ALA A 21 -0.84 23.74 3.62
C ALA A 21 -1.53 24.81 4.49
N LYS A 22 -2.71 24.49 5.02
CA LYS A 22 -3.48 25.41 5.88
C LYS A 22 -2.80 25.67 7.23
N LEU A 23 -2.19 24.65 7.82
CA LEU A 23 -1.38 24.79 9.04
C LEU A 23 -0.14 25.65 8.83
N TYR A 24 0.48 25.58 7.64
CA TYR A 24 1.68 26.36 7.33
C TYR A 24 1.36 27.81 6.97
N ASN A 25 0.30 28.03 6.16
CA ASN A 25 -0.16 29.34 5.73
C ASN A 25 -1.68 29.43 5.90
N PRO A 26 -2.17 29.95 7.04
CA PRO A 26 -3.62 30.06 7.30
C PRO A 26 -4.39 30.88 6.26
N GLU A 27 -3.73 31.81 5.56
CA GLU A 27 -4.37 32.67 4.55
C GLU A 27 -4.52 31.98 3.18
N ILE A 28 -3.94 30.80 2.99
CA ILE A 28 -4.06 30.06 1.73
C ILE A 28 -5.50 29.55 1.54
N LYS A 29 -6.03 29.74 0.33
CA LYS A 29 -7.32 29.20 -0.09
C LYS A 29 -7.08 27.80 -0.64
N VAL A 30 -7.63 26.79 0.00
CA VAL A 30 -7.46 25.39 -0.42
C VAL A 30 -8.77 24.87 -0.99
N THR A 31 -8.73 24.36 -2.22
CA THR A 31 -9.84 23.61 -2.80
C THR A 31 -9.38 22.22 -3.25
N VAL A 32 -10.01 21.19 -2.72
CA VAL A 32 -9.79 19.79 -3.10
C VAL A 32 -10.92 19.34 -4.02
N PHE A 33 -10.58 18.81 -5.19
CA PHE A 33 -11.50 18.16 -6.11
C PHE A 33 -11.25 16.66 -6.13
N THR A 34 -12.30 15.86 -6.01
CA THR A 34 -12.20 14.41 -6.10
C THR A 34 -13.40 13.84 -6.84
N GLU A 35 -13.16 12.86 -7.70
CA GLU A 35 -14.25 12.15 -8.39
C GLU A 35 -14.99 11.19 -7.47
N GLU A 36 -14.36 10.76 -6.37
CA GLU A 36 -14.96 9.86 -5.39
C GLU A 36 -16.07 10.57 -4.60
N LYS A 37 -17.07 9.79 -4.18
CA LYS A 37 -18.13 10.27 -3.27
C LYS A 37 -17.63 10.37 -1.83
N HIS A 38 -16.73 9.48 -1.46
CA HIS A 38 -16.14 9.39 -0.13
C HIS A 38 -14.75 10.01 -0.11
N ILE A 39 -14.37 10.56 1.04
CA ILE A 39 -13.08 11.21 1.26
C ILE A 39 -12.45 10.71 2.55
N SER A 40 -11.14 10.91 2.68
CA SER A 40 -10.42 10.70 3.95
C SER A 40 -10.69 9.33 4.61
N TYR A 41 -10.89 8.28 3.82
CA TYR A 41 -11.15 6.93 4.34
C TYR A 41 -9.87 6.11 4.48
N ALA A 42 -9.88 5.19 5.45
CA ALA A 42 -8.79 4.25 5.68
C ALA A 42 -8.89 3.09 4.67
N GLY A 43 -8.16 3.18 3.56
CA GLY A 43 -8.12 2.12 2.53
C GLY A 43 -7.69 0.75 3.07
N SER A 44 -6.80 0.72 4.07
CA SER A 44 -6.41 -0.52 4.77
C SER A 44 -7.53 -1.14 5.62
N GLY A 45 -8.59 -0.38 5.92
CA GLY A 45 -9.77 -0.87 6.63
C GLY A 45 -10.78 -1.59 5.73
N LEU A 46 -10.59 -1.55 4.40
CA LEU A 46 -11.57 -2.09 3.45
C LEU A 46 -11.78 -3.61 3.56
N PRO A 47 -10.74 -4.46 3.75
CA PRO A 47 -10.93 -5.88 4.00
C PRO A 47 -11.76 -6.13 5.28
N TYR A 48 -11.41 -5.47 6.39
CA TYR A 48 -12.12 -5.58 7.67
C TYR A 48 -13.59 -5.16 7.57
N PHE A 49 -13.87 -4.10 6.81
CA PHE A 49 -15.24 -3.66 6.56
C PHE A 49 -16.07 -4.65 5.73
N ILE A 50 -15.42 -5.47 4.89
CA ILE A 50 -16.11 -6.53 4.14
C ILE A 50 -16.49 -7.69 5.09
N GLY A 51 -15.65 -8.00 6.07
CA GLY A 51 -15.92 -9.03 7.09
C GLY A 51 -16.98 -8.62 8.10
N ASP A 52 -16.88 -7.41 8.64
CA ASP A 52 -17.85 -6.91 9.63
C ASP A 52 -19.11 -6.38 8.94
N LYS A 53 -20.10 -7.27 8.82
CA LYS A 53 -21.42 -6.99 8.22
C LYS A 53 -22.19 -5.87 8.92
N ASN A 54 -21.86 -5.56 10.17
CA ASN A 54 -22.56 -4.55 10.96
C ASN A 54 -21.77 -3.24 11.06
N LEU A 55 -20.57 -3.15 10.48
CA LEU A 55 -19.77 -1.95 10.51
C LEU A 55 -20.39 -0.87 9.60
N PRO A 56 -20.75 0.30 10.14
CA PRO A 56 -21.26 1.41 9.34
C PRO A 56 -20.13 2.06 8.52
N ASN A 57 -20.47 2.54 7.31
CA ASN A 57 -19.51 3.14 6.37
C ASN A 57 -18.74 4.32 6.98
N GLU A 58 -19.38 5.06 7.87
CA GLU A 58 -18.84 6.23 8.56
C GLU A 58 -17.59 5.89 9.39
N LYS A 59 -17.47 4.65 9.87
CA LYS A 59 -16.29 4.22 10.63
C LYS A 59 -15.04 4.02 9.76
N LEU A 60 -15.17 3.95 8.45
CA LEU A 60 -14.03 3.97 7.55
C LEU A 60 -13.48 5.37 7.31
N MET A 61 -14.28 6.42 7.55
CA MET A 61 -13.89 7.80 7.34
C MET A 61 -13.19 8.37 8.59
N SER A 62 -12.01 8.95 8.41
CA SER A 62 -11.30 9.63 9.49
C SER A 62 -11.85 11.02 9.80
N SER A 63 -12.51 11.66 8.82
CA SER A 63 -13.10 12.99 8.96
C SER A 63 -14.16 13.24 7.88
N SER A 64 -15.09 14.13 8.18
CA SER A 64 -16.19 14.54 7.28
C SER A 64 -15.88 15.85 6.54
N ILE A 65 -16.58 16.08 5.42
CA ILE A 65 -16.51 17.35 4.67
C ILE A 65 -16.82 18.55 5.57
N VAL A 66 -17.76 18.42 6.51
CA VAL A 66 -18.14 19.47 7.46
C VAL A 66 -16.95 19.85 8.34
N GLN A 67 -16.20 18.87 8.86
CA GLN A 67 -15.02 19.11 9.70
C GLN A 67 -13.89 19.80 8.93
N PHE A 68 -13.74 19.54 7.63
CA PHE A 68 -12.78 20.24 6.78
C PHE A 68 -13.25 21.65 6.42
N GLY A 69 -14.55 21.86 6.23
CA GLY A 69 -15.13 23.19 6.06
C GLY A 69 -14.86 24.10 7.25
N LEU A 70 -14.88 23.57 8.48
CA LEU A 70 -14.51 24.30 9.70
C LEU A 70 -13.02 24.70 9.75
N GLN A 71 -12.18 24.13 8.87
CA GLN A 71 -10.76 24.47 8.72
C GLN A 71 -10.51 25.33 7.47
N ASP A 72 -11.55 25.89 6.87
CA ASP A 72 -11.52 26.60 5.58
C ASP A 72 -10.90 25.79 4.42
N ILE A 73 -11.08 24.46 4.46
CA ILE A 73 -10.71 23.57 3.36
C ILE A 73 -11.99 23.23 2.59
N ASN A 74 -12.09 23.72 1.36
CA ASN A 74 -13.25 23.47 0.50
C ASN A 74 -13.05 22.15 -0.26
N ILE A 75 -13.94 21.18 -0.06
CA ILE A 75 -13.88 19.88 -0.73
C ILE A 75 -15.08 19.72 -1.67
N LYS A 76 -14.80 19.38 -2.93
CA LYS A 76 -15.79 19.11 -3.98
C LYS A 76 -15.65 17.65 -4.42
N THR A 77 -16.57 16.81 -3.94
CA THR A 77 -16.70 15.41 -4.34
C THR A 77 -17.44 15.27 -5.67
N ALA A 78 -17.47 14.07 -6.24
CA ALA A 78 -18.08 13.79 -7.53
C ALA A 78 -17.65 14.78 -8.64
N THR A 79 -16.42 15.29 -8.56
CA THR A 79 -15.87 16.27 -9.50
C THR A 79 -14.54 15.76 -10.04
N ARG A 80 -14.50 15.44 -11.33
CA ARG A 80 -13.33 14.89 -12.01
C ARG A 80 -12.51 16.01 -12.66
N ALA A 81 -11.19 16.00 -12.46
CA ALA A 81 -10.28 16.78 -13.30
C ALA A 81 -10.05 16.05 -14.62
N ILE A 82 -10.28 16.74 -15.74
CA ILE A 82 -10.18 16.18 -17.10
C ILE A 82 -8.85 16.53 -17.75
N SER A 83 -8.36 17.75 -17.55
CA SER A 83 -7.09 18.20 -18.12
C SER A 83 -6.48 19.33 -17.30
N ILE A 84 -5.15 19.44 -17.37
CA ILE A 84 -4.37 20.54 -16.79
C ILE A 84 -3.78 21.35 -17.95
N ASN A 85 -3.90 22.67 -17.90
CA ASN A 85 -3.18 23.60 -18.75
C ASN A 85 -2.18 24.38 -17.88
N PRO A 86 -0.89 23.96 -17.86
CA PRO A 86 0.14 24.59 -17.02
C PRO A 86 0.42 26.05 -17.40
N GLU A 87 0.51 26.35 -18.70
CA GLU A 87 0.82 27.70 -19.20
C GLU A 87 -0.18 28.76 -18.74
N ARG A 88 -1.47 28.40 -18.74
CA ARG A 88 -2.56 29.29 -18.31
C ARG A 88 -2.92 29.12 -16.84
N LYS A 89 -2.26 28.19 -16.13
CA LYS A 89 -2.58 27.75 -14.75
C LYS A 89 -4.07 27.49 -14.52
N LYS A 90 -4.65 26.62 -15.36
CA LYS A 90 -6.06 26.24 -15.29
C LYS A 90 -6.22 24.74 -15.35
N ILE A 91 -7.24 24.22 -14.67
CA ILE A 91 -7.71 22.84 -14.83
C ILE A 91 -9.13 22.85 -15.39
N MET A 92 -9.44 21.86 -16.23
CA MET A 92 -10.80 21.56 -16.66
C MET A 92 -11.40 20.54 -15.69
N LEU A 93 -12.58 20.84 -15.16
CA LEU A 93 -13.31 19.99 -14.24
C LEU A 93 -14.63 19.56 -14.88
N GLU A 94 -15.09 18.35 -14.55
CA GLU A 94 -16.45 17.87 -14.81
C GLU A 94 -17.12 17.52 -13.48
N ASP A 95 -18.26 18.15 -13.22
CA ASP A 95 -19.18 17.71 -12.17
C ASP A 95 -19.90 16.45 -12.67
N LEU A 96 -19.67 15.31 -12.01
CA LEU A 96 -20.16 14.00 -12.45
C LEU A 96 -21.68 13.82 -12.21
N GLN A 97 -22.28 14.67 -11.38
CA GLN A 97 -23.73 14.66 -11.13
C GLN A 97 -24.47 15.42 -12.24
N THR A 98 -23.97 16.60 -12.61
CA THR A 98 -24.62 17.50 -13.59
C THR A 98 -24.06 17.37 -15.00
N ARG A 99 -22.93 16.67 -15.19
CA ARG A 99 -22.14 16.58 -16.43
C ARG A 99 -21.62 17.93 -16.94
N ARG A 100 -21.66 18.97 -16.11
CA ARG A 100 -21.18 20.29 -16.47
C ARG A 100 -19.67 20.34 -16.43
N LYS A 101 -19.06 20.81 -17.53
CA LYS A 101 -17.62 21.12 -17.60
C LYS A 101 -17.35 22.60 -17.31
N TYR A 102 -16.30 22.89 -16.57
CA TYR A 102 -15.91 24.27 -16.26
C TYR A 102 -14.41 24.38 -15.96
N LEU A 103 -13.86 25.58 -16.15
CA LEU A 103 -12.46 25.87 -15.88
C LEU A 103 -12.28 26.40 -14.45
N ARG A 104 -11.21 25.98 -13.79
CA ARG A 104 -10.75 26.51 -12.50
C ARG A 104 -9.29 26.94 -12.59
N SER A 105 -9.02 28.21 -12.27
CA SER A 105 -7.64 28.71 -12.18
C SER A 105 -7.01 28.30 -10.85
N TYR A 106 -5.69 28.17 -10.81
CA TYR A 106 -4.90 27.91 -9.61
C TYR A 106 -3.62 28.75 -9.61
N ASP A 107 -3.03 28.95 -8.44
CA ASP A 107 -1.66 29.47 -8.33
C ASP A 107 -0.64 28.35 -8.15
N ARG A 108 -1.05 27.35 -7.35
CA ARG A 108 -0.33 26.11 -7.03
C ARG A 108 -1.28 24.93 -7.23
N LEU A 109 -0.74 23.81 -7.73
CA LEU A 109 -1.50 22.58 -7.97
C LEU A 109 -0.82 21.40 -7.30
N ILE A 110 -1.58 20.55 -6.61
CA ILE A 110 -1.12 19.24 -6.12
C ILE A 110 -1.92 18.13 -6.80
N ILE A 111 -1.22 17.21 -7.45
CA ILE A 111 -1.78 15.98 -8.03
C ILE A 111 -1.64 14.86 -7.01
N ALA A 112 -2.75 14.39 -6.46
CA ALA A 112 -2.84 13.31 -5.48
C ALA A 112 -3.86 12.25 -5.94
N THR A 113 -3.82 11.92 -7.23
CA THR A 113 -4.77 11.03 -7.93
C THR A 113 -4.64 9.56 -7.53
N GLY A 114 -3.59 9.21 -6.79
CA GLY A 114 -3.37 7.85 -6.28
C GLY A 114 -3.13 6.83 -7.39
N ALA A 115 -3.61 5.61 -7.18
CA ALA A 115 -3.44 4.48 -8.09
C ALA A 115 -4.76 3.73 -8.30
N LYS A 116 -4.81 2.94 -9.38
CA LYS A 116 -5.91 2.04 -9.71
C LYS A 116 -5.45 0.58 -9.75
N PRO A 117 -6.35 -0.39 -9.49
CA PRO A 117 -6.00 -1.81 -9.61
C PRO A 117 -5.44 -2.15 -10.98
N ASN A 118 -4.41 -2.98 -11.02
CA ASN A 118 -3.86 -3.53 -12.26
C ASN A 118 -4.76 -4.68 -12.73
N ILE A 119 -5.67 -4.43 -13.66
CA ILE A 119 -6.61 -5.45 -14.16
C ILE A 119 -5.97 -6.22 -15.33
N PRO A 120 -5.85 -7.57 -15.25
CA PRO A 120 -5.34 -8.39 -16.34
C PRO A 120 -6.14 -8.18 -17.64
N GLN A 121 -5.44 -7.93 -18.75
CA GLN A 121 -6.02 -7.73 -20.08
C GLN A 121 -6.22 -9.07 -20.78
N VAL A 122 -7.09 -9.91 -20.22
CA VAL A 122 -7.43 -11.24 -20.72
C VAL A 122 -8.93 -11.34 -21.02
N ALA A 123 -9.31 -12.30 -21.86
CA ALA A 123 -10.71 -12.49 -22.23
C ALA A 123 -11.59 -12.76 -20.99
N GLY A 124 -12.79 -12.17 -20.97
CA GLY A 124 -13.77 -12.34 -19.90
C GLY A 124 -13.51 -11.53 -18.62
N ASN A 125 -12.52 -10.63 -18.59
CA ASN A 125 -12.20 -9.80 -17.41
C ASN A 125 -13.32 -8.84 -16.95
N ASN A 126 -14.38 -8.70 -17.74
CA ASN A 126 -15.56 -7.88 -17.46
C ASN A 126 -16.79 -8.70 -16.98
N LEU A 127 -16.65 -10.01 -16.80
CA LEU A 127 -17.72 -10.85 -16.26
C LEU A 127 -18.08 -10.43 -14.83
N LYS A 128 -19.37 -10.60 -14.46
CA LYS A 128 -19.79 -10.42 -13.06
C LYS A 128 -19.09 -11.44 -12.16
N GLY A 129 -18.91 -11.09 -10.89
CA GLY A 129 -18.22 -11.95 -9.92
C GLY A 129 -16.71 -11.75 -9.89
N ILE A 130 -16.16 -10.89 -10.75
CA ILE A 130 -14.76 -10.46 -10.72
C ILE A 130 -14.69 -9.07 -10.09
N PHE A 131 -13.89 -8.93 -9.03
CA PHE A 131 -13.77 -7.70 -8.26
C PHE A 131 -12.31 -7.32 -8.07
N ALA A 132 -12.05 -6.03 -7.92
CA ALA A 132 -10.82 -5.52 -7.33
C ALA A 132 -11.19 -4.72 -6.08
N LEU A 133 -10.24 -4.53 -5.16
CA LEU A 133 -10.47 -3.81 -3.90
C LEU A 133 -9.56 -2.59 -3.80
N ARG A 134 -10.13 -1.39 -3.99
CA ARG A 134 -9.41 -0.11 -3.87
C ARG A 134 -10.13 0.94 -3.05
N ASN A 135 -11.45 1.03 -3.19
CA ASN A 135 -12.26 2.07 -2.55
C ASN A 135 -13.52 1.48 -1.88
N ILE A 136 -14.26 2.35 -1.19
CA ILE A 136 -15.49 1.98 -0.47
C ILE A 136 -16.54 1.38 -1.42
N ASP A 137 -16.70 1.93 -2.62
CA ASP A 137 -17.66 1.42 -3.61
C ASP A 137 -17.33 -0.03 -4.00
N ASN A 138 -16.05 -0.38 -4.11
CA ASN A 138 -15.63 -1.78 -4.32
C ASN A 138 -16.03 -2.68 -3.16
N SER A 139 -15.78 -2.26 -1.92
CA SER A 139 -16.17 -3.04 -0.74
C SER A 139 -17.67 -3.25 -0.65
N LEU A 140 -18.48 -2.22 -0.94
CA LEU A 140 -19.93 -2.31 -0.97
C LEU A 140 -20.40 -3.27 -2.06
N ALA A 141 -19.81 -3.22 -3.26
CA ALA A 141 -20.13 -4.13 -4.35
C ALA A 141 -19.80 -5.60 -4.00
N ILE A 142 -18.66 -5.85 -3.35
CA ILE A 142 -18.28 -7.18 -2.86
C ILE A 142 -19.29 -7.67 -1.82
N ARG A 143 -19.60 -6.87 -0.79
CA ARG A 143 -20.60 -7.23 0.23
C ARG A 143 -21.96 -7.57 -0.39
N GLN A 144 -22.44 -6.73 -1.30
CA GLN A 144 -23.72 -6.96 -1.98
C GLN A 144 -23.70 -8.27 -2.77
N TYR A 145 -22.60 -8.56 -3.48
CA TYR A 145 -22.44 -9.80 -4.22
C TYR A 145 -22.48 -11.03 -3.30
N PHE A 146 -21.83 -10.98 -2.15
CA PHE A 146 -21.89 -12.07 -1.17
C PHE A 146 -23.29 -12.29 -0.59
N LEU A 147 -24.05 -11.22 -0.37
CA LEU A 147 -25.44 -11.30 0.10
C LEU A 147 -26.37 -11.93 -0.94
N GLU A 148 -26.25 -11.51 -2.20
CA GLU A 148 -27.14 -11.94 -3.29
C GLU A 148 -26.76 -13.32 -3.84
N GLN A 149 -25.48 -13.54 -4.14
CA GLN A 149 -25.01 -14.69 -4.92
C GLN A 149 -24.48 -15.83 -4.04
N LYS A 150 -24.11 -15.54 -2.78
CA LYS A 150 -23.60 -16.52 -1.80
C LYS A 150 -22.55 -17.46 -2.42
N PRO A 151 -21.46 -16.91 -3.02
CA PRO A 151 -20.47 -17.71 -3.72
C PRO A 151 -19.85 -18.75 -2.78
N LYS A 152 -19.46 -19.90 -3.34
CA LYS A 152 -18.87 -21.02 -2.58
C LYS A 152 -17.40 -21.26 -2.89
N ARG A 153 -16.92 -20.75 -4.03
CA ARG A 153 -15.54 -20.89 -4.51
C ARG A 153 -14.99 -19.52 -4.80
N ALA A 154 -14.01 -19.10 -3.99
CA ALA A 154 -13.36 -17.81 -4.11
C ALA A 154 -11.92 -18.01 -4.60
N LEU A 155 -11.59 -17.34 -5.71
CA LEU A 155 -10.24 -17.29 -6.25
C LEU A 155 -9.63 -15.92 -5.99
N VAL A 156 -8.47 -15.87 -5.37
CA VAL A 156 -7.66 -14.65 -5.23
C VAL A 156 -6.52 -14.72 -6.25
N ILE A 157 -6.40 -13.71 -7.11
CA ILE A 157 -5.33 -13.60 -8.10
C ILE A 157 -4.35 -12.54 -7.60
N GLY A 158 -3.15 -12.95 -7.23
CA GLY A 158 -2.13 -12.14 -6.57
C GLY A 158 -2.09 -12.38 -5.06
N ALA A 159 -0.94 -12.86 -4.58
CA ALA A 159 -0.68 -13.20 -3.18
C ALA A 159 0.10 -12.09 -2.44
N GLY A 160 -0.21 -10.84 -2.76
CA GLY A 160 0.24 -9.67 -2.01
C GLY A 160 -0.65 -9.35 -0.81
N TYR A 161 -0.30 -8.28 -0.10
CA TYR A 161 -0.93 -7.83 1.16
C TYR A 161 -2.46 -7.84 1.12
N ILE A 162 -3.07 -7.14 0.15
CA ILE A 162 -4.54 -7.05 0.01
C ILE A 162 -5.18 -8.42 -0.22
N GLY A 163 -4.53 -9.28 -1.00
CA GLY A 163 -5.05 -10.61 -1.33
C GLY A 163 -5.08 -11.49 -0.08
N LEU A 164 -3.99 -11.46 0.70
CA LEU A 164 -3.84 -12.20 1.94
C LEU A 164 -4.78 -11.69 3.05
N GLU A 165 -4.95 -10.38 3.21
CA GLU A 165 -5.88 -9.80 4.18
C GLU A 165 -7.36 -10.16 3.89
N MET A 166 -7.69 -10.44 2.63
CA MET A 166 -9.03 -10.86 2.25
C MET A 166 -9.33 -12.34 2.55
N ILE A 167 -8.31 -13.18 2.76
CA ILE A 167 -8.48 -14.63 2.97
C ILE A 167 -9.36 -14.93 4.19
N GLU A 168 -9.13 -14.25 5.31
CA GLU A 168 -9.91 -14.40 6.55
C GLU A 168 -11.41 -14.18 6.27
N ASN A 169 -11.73 -13.07 5.61
CA ASN A 169 -13.10 -12.73 5.24
C ASN A 169 -13.73 -13.79 4.34
N LEU A 170 -13.01 -14.28 3.33
CA LEU A 170 -13.51 -15.29 2.39
C LEU A 170 -13.81 -16.63 3.10
N LEU A 171 -12.96 -17.03 4.05
CA LEU A 171 -13.19 -18.21 4.88
C LEU A 171 -14.41 -18.03 5.81
N GLU A 172 -14.58 -16.86 6.43
CA GLU A 172 -15.77 -16.53 7.24
C GLU A 172 -17.08 -16.53 6.42
N TYR A 173 -16.99 -16.18 5.13
CA TYR A 173 -18.10 -16.35 4.18
C TYR A 173 -18.33 -17.81 3.77
N ASN A 174 -17.60 -18.77 4.33
CA ASN A 174 -17.65 -20.20 4.04
C ASN A 174 -17.32 -20.53 2.57
N CYS A 175 -16.37 -19.81 1.99
CA CYS A 175 -15.83 -20.15 0.67
C CYS A 175 -14.71 -21.19 0.79
N GLN A 176 -14.62 -22.08 -0.20
CA GLN A 176 -13.37 -22.73 -0.54
C GLN A 176 -12.48 -21.68 -1.21
N VAL A 177 -11.29 -21.43 -0.66
CA VAL A 177 -10.40 -20.37 -1.12
C VAL A 177 -9.21 -20.97 -1.87
N THR A 178 -8.94 -20.41 -3.04
CA THR A 178 -7.75 -20.70 -3.83
C THR A 178 -7.01 -19.39 -4.10
N ILE A 179 -5.70 -19.41 -4.01
CA ILE A 179 -4.81 -18.30 -4.37
C ILE A 179 -3.99 -18.73 -5.58
N ILE A 180 -3.88 -17.86 -6.58
CA ILE A 180 -2.87 -17.99 -7.63
C ILE A 180 -1.93 -16.79 -7.57
N GLU A 181 -0.64 -17.04 -7.74
CA GLU A 181 0.41 -16.03 -7.81
C GLU A 181 1.28 -16.30 -9.04
N LYS A 182 1.61 -15.24 -9.78
CA LYS A 182 2.45 -15.32 -10.97
C LYS A 182 3.93 -15.49 -10.60
N ALA A 183 4.37 -14.89 -9.49
CA ALA A 183 5.71 -15.09 -8.95
C ALA A 183 5.91 -16.53 -8.44
N SER A 184 7.16 -16.90 -8.22
CA SER A 184 7.54 -18.24 -7.75
C SER A 184 7.15 -18.55 -6.30
N HIS A 185 6.77 -17.53 -5.53
CA HIS A 185 6.33 -17.63 -4.15
C HIS A 185 5.35 -16.49 -3.83
N ILE A 186 4.57 -16.68 -2.77
CA ILE A 186 3.67 -15.63 -2.26
C ILE A 186 4.47 -14.47 -1.64
N ILE A 187 3.84 -13.30 -1.47
CA ILE A 187 4.49 -12.09 -0.95
C ILE A 187 5.80 -11.77 -1.72
N PRO A 188 5.73 -11.43 -3.02
CA PRO A 188 6.90 -11.38 -3.90
C PRO A 188 7.99 -10.35 -3.54
N ASN A 189 7.77 -9.52 -2.51
CA ASN A 189 8.73 -8.55 -1.97
C ASN A 189 9.41 -9.03 -0.68
N MET A 190 9.36 -10.33 -0.41
CA MET A 190 9.98 -11.04 0.70
C MET A 190 10.78 -12.21 0.15
N ASP A 191 11.80 -12.71 0.88
CA ASP A 191 12.53 -13.88 0.38
C ASP A 191 11.66 -15.14 0.48
N SER A 192 11.81 -16.05 -0.49
CA SER A 192 11.00 -17.27 -0.59
C SER A 192 11.09 -18.17 0.65
N ASP A 193 12.25 -18.23 1.31
CA ASP A 193 12.45 -19.02 2.53
C ASP A 193 11.73 -18.45 3.76
N MET A 194 11.33 -17.17 3.69
CA MET A 194 10.46 -16.55 4.68
C MET A 194 9.01 -16.72 4.24
N ALA A 195 8.67 -16.35 3.00
CA ALA A 195 7.31 -16.47 2.48
C ALA A 195 6.70 -17.88 2.63
N SER A 196 7.52 -18.93 2.54
CA SER A 196 7.09 -20.32 2.72
C SER A 196 6.40 -20.58 4.05
N PHE A 197 6.76 -19.89 5.14
CA PHE A 197 6.06 -20.04 6.43
C PHE A 197 4.60 -19.62 6.36
N VAL A 198 4.30 -18.56 5.58
CA VAL A 198 2.92 -18.10 5.37
C VAL A 198 2.18 -19.04 4.43
N GLU A 199 2.87 -19.59 3.44
CA GLU A 199 2.30 -20.55 2.48
C GLU A 199 1.89 -21.85 3.18
N ASP A 200 2.83 -22.48 3.90
CA ASP A 200 2.58 -23.69 4.70
C ASP A 200 1.42 -23.47 5.70
N TYR A 201 1.37 -22.29 6.30
CA TYR A 201 0.30 -21.92 7.21
C TYR A 201 -1.06 -21.82 6.51
N LEU A 202 -1.14 -21.17 5.36
CA LEU A 202 -2.38 -21.07 4.57
C LEU A 202 -2.88 -22.45 4.12
N GLU A 203 -1.98 -23.32 3.66
CA GLU A 203 -2.32 -24.68 3.26
C GLU A 203 -2.85 -25.50 4.44
N SER A 204 -2.24 -25.35 5.62
CA SER A 204 -2.72 -25.98 6.86
C SER A 204 -4.13 -25.52 7.28
N ARG A 205 -4.58 -24.36 6.78
CA ARG A 205 -5.92 -23.79 6.99
C ARG A 205 -6.89 -24.13 5.86
N GLY A 206 -6.49 -24.99 4.91
CA GLY A 206 -7.34 -25.46 3.81
C GLY A 206 -7.42 -24.49 2.63
N VAL A 207 -6.51 -23.51 2.55
CA VAL A 207 -6.39 -22.62 1.39
C VAL A 207 -5.46 -23.27 0.37
N SER A 208 -5.90 -23.43 -0.86
CA SER A 208 -5.02 -23.93 -1.93
C SER A 208 -4.19 -22.80 -2.51
N VAL A 209 -2.87 -22.96 -2.61
CA VAL A 209 -1.96 -21.96 -3.17
C VAL A 209 -1.28 -22.51 -4.42
N PHE A 210 -1.28 -21.74 -5.51
CA PHE A 210 -0.56 -22.08 -6.73
C PHE A 210 0.32 -20.91 -7.17
N THR A 211 1.63 -21.07 -7.05
CA THR A 211 2.65 -20.12 -7.51
C THR A 211 3.05 -20.40 -8.96
N ASP A 212 3.85 -19.52 -9.55
CA ASP A 212 4.26 -19.58 -10.96
C ASP A 212 3.06 -19.77 -11.90
N THR A 213 1.90 -19.21 -11.56
CA THR A 213 0.63 -19.47 -12.25
C THR A 213 0.01 -18.17 -12.73
N ALA A 214 -0.13 -18.03 -14.05
CA ALA A 214 -0.65 -16.82 -14.68
C ALA A 214 -2.06 -17.04 -15.23
N VAL A 215 -2.96 -16.08 -14.99
CA VAL A 215 -4.30 -16.10 -15.58
C VAL A 215 -4.25 -15.80 -17.08
N ASN A 216 -4.96 -16.61 -17.88
CA ASN A 216 -5.06 -16.49 -19.34
C ASN A 216 -6.46 -16.10 -19.82
N GLU A 217 -7.52 -16.53 -19.11
CA GLU A 217 -8.91 -16.30 -19.51
C GLU A 217 -9.86 -16.45 -18.32
N PHE A 218 -10.92 -15.65 -18.27
CA PHE A 218 -12.09 -15.86 -17.40
C PHE A 218 -13.26 -16.40 -18.23
N ARG A 219 -13.81 -17.54 -17.85
CA ARG A 219 -14.93 -18.18 -18.56
C ARG A 219 -16.25 -18.05 -17.81
N GLY A 220 -17.29 -17.74 -18.56
CA GLY A 220 -18.66 -17.57 -18.08
C GLY A 220 -19.56 -16.97 -19.14
N ARG A 221 -20.88 -17.03 -18.95
CA ARG A 221 -21.85 -16.33 -19.82
C ARG A 221 -22.07 -14.89 -19.37
N THR A 222 -22.52 -14.72 -18.12
CA THR A 222 -22.79 -13.42 -17.50
C THR A 222 -21.93 -13.21 -16.25
N THR A 223 -21.67 -14.30 -15.53
CA THR A 223 -20.88 -14.36 -14.30
C THR A 223 -19.76 -15.36 -14.52
N VAL A 224 -18.59 -15.11 -13.92
CA VAL A 224 -17.47 -16.03 -13.91
C VAL A 224 -17.89 -17.39 -13.33
N LYS A 225 -17.39 -18.46 -13.96
CA LYS A 225 -17.59 -19.84 -13.51
C LYS A 225 -16.29 -20.63 -13.44
N GLU A 226 -15.28 -20.18 -14.19
CA GLU A 226 -14.01 -20.86 -14.32
C GLU A 226 -12.94 -19.84 -14.71
N VAL A 227 -11.73 -20.01 -14.19
CA VAL A 227 -10.55 -19.21 -14.53
C VAL A 227 -9.50 -20.15 -15.11
N ILE A 228 -9.08 -19.85 -16.33
CA ILE A 228 -8.08 -20.61 -17.06
C ILE A 228 -6.73 -19.97 -16.81
N THR A 229 -5.78 -20.77 -16.35
CA THR A 229 -4.39 -20.36 -16.19
C THR A 229 -3.52 -21.05 -17.26
N ASP A 230 -2.23 -20.79 -17.21
CA ASP A 230 -1.22 -21.50 -18.00
C ASP A 230 -1.01 -22.96 -17.56
N LYS A 231 -1.41 -23.30 -16.34
CA LYS A 231 -1.17 -24.63 -15.74
C LYS A 231 -2.43 -25.43 -15.46
N LEU A 232 -3.54 -24.78 -15.11
CA LEU A 232 -4.76 -25.46 -14.67
C LEU A 232 -6.01 -24.63 -14.96
N SER A 233 -7.16 -25.31 -14.85
CA SER A 233 -8.47 -24.68 -14.86
C SER A 233 -9.04 -24.67 -13.44
N ILE A 234 -9.46 -23.51 -12.95
CA ILE A 234 -9.91 -23.33 -11.57
C ILE A 234 -11.38 -22.88 -11.57
N PRO A 235 -12.30 -23.71 -11.06
CA PRO A 235 -13.69 -23.30 -10.91
C PRO A 235 -13.84 -22.20 -9.85
N ALA A 236 -14.49 -21.09 -10.19
CA ALA A 236 -14.66 -19.95 -9.29
C ALA A 236 -16.02 -19.27 -9.48
N ASP A 237 -16.66 -18.89 -8.38
CA ASP A 237 -17.92 -18.11 -8.38
C ASP A 237 -17.70 -16.67 -7.88
N PHE A 238 -16.51 -16.41 -7.34
CA PHE A 238 -16.01 -15.09 -6.94
C PHE A 238 -14.51 -15.04 -7.27
N VAL A 239 -14.07 -13.94 -7.85
CA VAL A 239 -12.66 -13.66 -8.14
C VAL A 239 -12.28 -12.31 -7.54
N LEU A 240 -11.22 -12.28 -6.73
CA LEU A 240 -10.58 -11.05 -6.28
C LEU A 240 -9.26 -10.84 -7.04
N LEU A 241 -9.18 -9.73 -7.76
CA LEU A 241 -7.97 -9.24 -8.41
C LEU A 241 -7.16 -8.42 -7.42
N SER A 242 -6.01 -8.98 -7.01
CA SER A 242 -5.00 -8.39 -6.14
C SER A 242 -3.63 -8.36 -6.84
N THR A 243 -3.64 -8.10 -8.15
CA THR A 243 -2.49 -8.15 -9.08
C THR A 243 -1.63 -6.88 -9.07
N GLY A 244 -1.61 -6.18 -7.93
CA GLY A 244 -0.95 -4.89 -7.77
C GLY A 244 -1.77 -3.71 -8.29
N VAL A 245 -1.14 -2.54 -8.29
CA VAL A 245 -1.75 -1.27 -8.72
C VAL A 245 -0.86 -0.56 -9.73
N VAL A 246 -1.48 0.32 -10.53
CA VAL A 246 -0.80 1.22 -11.45
C VAL A 246 -1.10 2.68 -11.08
N PRO A 247 -0.12 3.60 -11.17
CA PRO A 247 -0.34 5.02 -10.92
C PRO A 247 -1.45 5.60 -11.80
N ASN A 248 -2.28 6.49 -11.24
CA ASN A 248 -3.19 7.33 -12.03
C ASN A 248 -2.41 8.53 -12.58
N MET A 249 -1.71 8.30 -13.69
CA MET A 249 -0.73 9.22 -14.27
C MET A 249 -1.25 10.03 -15.45
N GLU A 250 -2.38 9.65 -16.04
CA GLU A 250 -2.84 10.16 -17.34
C GLU A 250 -2.95 11.69 -17.36
N LEU A 251 -3.51 12.27 -16.29
CA LEU A 251 -3.68 13.71 -16.16
C LEU A 251 -2.32 14.46 -16.15
N ALA A 252 -1.29 13.86 -15.57
CA ALA A 252 0.04 14.43 -15.49
C ALA A 252 0.79 14.25 -16.82
N GLU A 253 0.69 13.08 -17.43
CA GLU A 253 1.26 12.78 -18.74
C GLU A 253 0.73 13.73 -19.81
N GLU A 254 -0.59 13.88 -19.91
CA GLU A 254 -1.25 14.80 -20.85
C GLU A 254 -0.87 16.27 -20.61
N ALA A 255 -0.51 16.62 -19.37
CA ALA A 255 -0.04 17.96 -19.01
C ALA A 255 1.44 18.20 -19.35
N GLY A 256 2.17 17.18 -19.79
CA GLY A 256 3.61 17.24 -20.08
C GLY A 256 4.50 17.12 -18.84
N ILE A 257 4.00 16.55 -17.75
CA ILE A 257 4.79 16.28 -16.55
C ILE A 257 5.63 15.01 -16.77
N GLU A 258 6.90 15.04 -16.34
CA GLU A 258 7.81 13.92 -16.47
C GLU A 258 7.33 12.71 -15.63
N LEU A 259 7.28 11.55 -16.27
CA LEU A 259 7.02 10.27 -15.62
C LEU A 259 8.33 9.55 -15.32
N GLY A 260 8.32 8.80 -14.23
CA GLY A 260 9.43 8.01 -13.74
C GLY A 260 9.19 6.51 -13.89
N VAL A 261 9.77 5.75 -12.96
CA VAL A 261 9.58 4.29 -12.92
C VAL A 261 8.10 3.91 -12.82
N ASN A 262 7.69 2.84 -13.51
CA ASN A 262 6.32 2.36 -13.58
C ASN A 262 5.29 3.41 -14.06
N ASN A 263 5.72 4.40 -14.84
CA ASN A 263 4.91 5.53 -15.28
C ASN A 263 4.34 6.37 -14.13
N ALA A 264 4.93 6.29 -12.93
CA ALA A 264 4.51 7.14 -11.83
C ALA A 264 5.02 8.57 -12.04
N ILE A 265 4.31 9.57 -11.52
CA ILE A 265 4.71 10.97 -11.63
C ILE A 265 6.05 11.14 -10.92
N LYS A 266 7.06 11.62 -11.65
CA LYS A 266 8.39 11.83 -11.08
C LYS A 266 8.38 13.11 -10.25
N VAL A 267 8.87 13.00 -9.02
CA VAL A 267 9.00 14.13 -8.09
C VAL A 267 10.39 14.19 -7.46
N ASN A 268 10.82 15.40 -7.09
CA ASN A 268 12.00 15.57 -6.26
C ASN A 268 11.68 15.38 -4.75
N GLU A 269 12.66 15.52 -3.87
CA GLU A 269 12.46 15.32 -2.42
C GLU A 269 11.50 16.37 -1.79
N LYS A 270 11.20 17.47 -2.49
CA LYS A 270 10.21 18.48 -2.10
C LYS A 270 8.81 18.21 -2.65
N MET A 271 8.62 17.06 -3.31
CA MET A 271 7.38 16.67 -3.99
C MET A 271 7.02 17.57 -5.19
N GLU A 272 7.99 18.33 -5.72
CA GLU A 272 7.82 19.13 -6.94
C GLU A 272 7.92 18.24 -8.18
N THR A 273 7.06 18.49 -9.16
CA THR A 273 7.13 17.84 -10.49
C THR A 273 8.14 18.55 -11.40
N SER A 274 8.28 18.10 -12.65
CA SER A 274 9.08 18.80 -13.67
C SER A 274 8.51 20.17 -14.07
N LEU A 275 7.26 20.48 -13.73
CA LEU A 275 6.60 21.74 -14.06
C LEU A 275 6.49 22.65 -12.83
N ASN A 276 6.81 23.93 -13.04
CA ASN A 276 6.73 24.95 -12.00
C ASN A 276 5.33 25.03 -11.40
N ASP A 277 5.27 25.23 -10.09
CA ASP A 277 4.03 25.41 -9.32
C ASP A 277 3.10 24.19 -9.27
N ILE A 278 3.55 23.04 -9.79
CA ILE A 278 2.83 21.76 -9.74
C ILE A 278 3.63 20.74 -8.92
N PHE A 279 2.96 20.15 -7.95
CA PHE A 279 3.47 19.13 -7.04
C PHE A 279 2.67 17.84 -7.22
N ALA A 280 3.21 16.71 -6.77
CA ALA A 280 2.46 15.45 -6.72
C ALA A 280 2.80 14.64 -5.46
N ALA A 281 1.86 13.85 -4.96
CA ALA A 281 2.06 13.03 -3.75
C ALA A 281 1.16 11.79 -3.71
N GLY A 282 1.59 10.77 -2.96
CA GLY A 282 0.84 9.53 -2.75
C GLY A 282 1.06 8.50 -3.84
N ASP A 283 0.12 7.56 -3.98
CA ASP A 283 0.28 6.38 -4.85
C ASP A 283 0.38 6.72 -6.36
N CYS A 284 0.34 8.00 -6.75
CA CYS A 284 0.58 8.44 -8.12
C CYS A 284 2.05 8.78 -8.42
N VAL A 285 2.93 8.82 -7.40
CA VAL A 285 4.34 9.25 -7.58
C VAL A 285 5.35 8.11 -7.41
N SER A 286 6.49 8.24 -8.08
CA SER A 286 7.70 7.50 -7.74
C SER A 286 8.50 8.23 -6.66
N THR A 287 9.39 7.53 -5.97
CA THR A 287 10.25 8.12 -4.93
C THR A 287 11.57 7.38 -4.80
N ARG A 288 12.47 7.88 -3.97
CA ARG A 288 13.80 7.28 -3.77
C ARG A 288 13.73 6.16 -2.72
N HIS A 289 14.37 5.03 -3.01
CA HIS A 289 14.63 4.00 -2.01
C HIS A 289 15.88 4.35 -1.20
N LEU A 290 15.78 4.40 0.13
CA LEU A 290 16.86 4.93 0.98
C LEU A 290 18.11 4.05 1.01
N VAL A 291 17.96 2.74 0.82
CA VAL A 291 19.10 1.81 0.84
C VAL A 291 19.80 1.74 -0.51
N SER A 292 19.04 1.52 -1.59
CA SER A 292 19.60 1.32 -2.94
C SER A 292 19.87 2.63 -3.68
N GLY A 293 19.31 3.74 -3.20
CA GLY A 293 19.39 5.05 -3.85
C GLY A 293 18.61 5.16 -5.15
N ARG A 294 18.00 4.07 -5.64
CA ARG A 294 17.25 4.05 -6.90
C ARG A 294 15.86 4.65 -6.74
N GLU A 295 15.32 5.11 -7.86
CA GLU A 295 13.92 5.48 -7.97
C GLU A 295 13.05 4.20 -7.96
N VAL A 296 11.98 4.21 -7.17
CA VAL A 296 11.07 3.07 -6.95
C VAL A 296 9.62 3.53 -6.91
N TYR A 297 8.70 2.60 -7.19
CA TYR A 297 7.26 2.76 -7.02
C TYR A 297 6.76 1.79 -5.94
N LEU A 298 6.50 2.31 -4.74
CA LEU A 298 6.10 1.54 -3.56
C LEU A 298 4.90 2.23 -2.87
N PRO A 299 3.69 2.12 -3.45
CA PRO A 299 2.50 2.80 -2.94
C PRO A 299 2.13 2.25 -1.56
N MET A 300 2.03 3.15 -0.58
CA MET A 300 1.70 2.81 0.81
C MET A 300 1.04 4.00 1.47
N GLY A 301 -0.09 3.78 2.16
CA GLY A 301 -0.84 4.85 2.82
C GLY A 301 0.00 5.68 3.80
N SER A 302 0.89 5.03 4.55
CA SER A 302 1.80 5.70 5.50
C SER A 302 2.79 6.64 4.81
N THR A 303 3.22 6.31 3.58
CA THR A 303 4.11 7.17 2.78
C THR A 303 3.34 8.26 2.05
N ALA A 304 2.12 7.96 1.58
CA ALA A 304 1.25 8.93 0.95
C ALA A 304 0.90 10.10 1.88
N ASP A 305 0.69 9.82 3.17
CA ASP A 305 0.47 10.86 4.17
C ASP A 305 1.72 11.75 4.36
N LYS A 306 2.90 11.15 4.52
CA LYS A 306 4.18 11.88 4.66
C LYS A 306 4.49 12.73 3.43
N GLN A 307 4.28 12.20 2.24
CA GLN A 307 4.46 12.91 0.97
C GLN A 307 3.46 14.06 0.85
N GLY A 308 2.19 13.83 1.17
CA GLY A 308 1.15 14.86 1.16
C GLY A 308 1.50 16.03 2.09
N LYS A 309 1.96 15.74 3.31
CA LYS A 309 2.47 16.76 4.24
C LYS A 309 3.57 17.62 3.59
N VAL A 310 4.56 17.00 2.95
CA VAL A 310 5.67 17.73 2.30
C VAL A 310 5.16 18.57 1.13
N ALA A 311 4.33 18.00 0.25
CA ALA A 311 3.75 18.71 -0.89
C ALA A 311 2.89 19.91 -0.44
N GLY A 312 2.05 19.73 0.58
CA GLY A 312 1.21 20.80 1.14
C GLY A 312 2.01 21.94 1.74
N GLU A 313 3.06 21.64 2.51
CA GLU A 313 3.95 22.67 3.07
C GLU A 313 4.65 23.47 1.97
N ASN A 314 5.21 22.78 0.97
CA ASN A 314 5.97 23.43 -0.10
C ASN A 314 5.08 24.21 -1.06
N ALA A 315 3.88 23.72 -1.36
CA ALA A 315 2.89 24.47 -2.11
C ALA A 315 2.44 25.75 -1.38
N ALA A 316 2.50 25.75 -0.04
CA ALA A 316 2.21 26.92 0.80
C ALA A 316 3.42 27.86 1.03
N GLY A 317 4.57 27.58 0.39
CA GLY A 317 5.78 28.42 0.46
C GLY A 317 6.86 27.93 1.42
N GLY A 318 6.73 26.72 1.96
CA GLY A 318 7.72 26.11 2.84
C GLY A 318 8.88 25.42 2.11
N ASN A 319 9.65 24.62 2.86
CA ASN A 319 10.86 23.95 2.37
C ASN A 319 11.08 22.56 2.99
N ALA A 320 9.99 21.83 3.20
CA ALA A 320 10.00 20.46 3.72
C ALA A 320 10.59 19.46 2.71
N VAL A 321 11.11 18.35 3.22
CA VAL A 321 11.79 17.30 2.44
C VAL A 321 11.27 15.91 2.84
N PHE A 322 10.95 15.09 1.85
CA PHE A 322 10.69 13.67 1.96
C PHE A 322 11.89 12.88 1.41
N LYS A 323 12.68 12.28 2.30
CA LYS A 323 13.97 11.65 1.95
C LYS A 323 13.84 10.38 1.11
N GLY A 324 12.68 9.73 1.13
CA GLY A 324 12.45 8.45 0.46
C GLY A 324 11.82 7.40 1.36
N VAL A 325 11.86 6.15 0.89
CA VAL A 325 11.20 5.00 1.53
C VAL A 325 12.16 3.83 1.72
N LEU A 326 11.84 2.97 2.69
CA LEU A 326 12.45 1.66 2.85
C LEU A 326 11.59 0.53 2.31
N GLY A 327 10.36 0.81 1.84
CA GLY A 327 9.37 -0.23 1.54
C GLY A 327 8.91 -0.99 2.80
N THR A 328 8.91 -0.35 3.96
CA THR A 328 8.46 -0.99 5.21
C THR A 328 6.99 -1.35 5.08
N GLY A 329 6.65 -2.62 5.28
CA GLY A 329 5.29 -3.13 5.19
C GLY A 329 5.04 -4.19 6.27
N ILE A 330 3.83 -4.21 6.80
CA ILE A 330 3.35 -5.14 7.82
C ILE A 330 1.91 -5.53 7.47
N ALA A 331 1.57 -6.79 7.61
CA ALA A 331 0.22 -7.30 7.45
C ALA A 331 0.00 -8.57 8.29
N ARG A 332 -1.25 -8.99 8.34
CA ARG A 332 -1.70 -10.21 9.02
C ARG A 332 -2.60 -11.00 8.09
N VAL A 333 -2.43 -12.31 8.10
CA VAL A 333 -3.35 -13.26 7.46
C VAL A 333 -3.75 -14.32 8.49
N LEU A 334 -5.03 -14.34 8.86
CA LEU A 334 -5.52 -15.12 10.00
C LEU A 334 -4.64 -14.83 11.24
N ASP A 335 -4.19 -15.81 12.00
CA ASP A 335 -3.37 -15.56 13.19
C ASP A 335 -1.90 -15.16 12.91
N MET A 336 -1.42 -15.26 11.66
CA MET A 336 -0.02 -15.06 11.32
C MET A 336 0.24 -13.62 10.85
N GLU A 337 1.25 -13.00 11.44
CA GLU A 337 1.75 -11.67 11.08
C GLU A 337 3.04 -11.80 10.24
N PHE A 338 3.20 -10.92 9.27
CA PHE A 338 4.43 -10.81 8.48
C PHE A 338 4.78 -9.36 8.21
N SER A 339 6.08 -9.09 8.12
CA SER A 339 6.59 -7.74 7.87
C SER A 339 7.98 -7.76 7.24
N ARG A 340 8.32 -6.64 6.61
CA ARG A 340 9.64 -6.43 6.00
C ARG A 340 10.03 -4.96 5.93
N SER A 341 11.32 -4.69 5.83
CA SER A 341 11.89 -3.35 5.62
C SER A 341 13.26 -3.44 4.95
N GLY A 342 13.59 -2.47 4.09
CA GLY A 342 14.85 -2.45 3.35
C GLY A 342 14.87 -3.37 2.13
N LEU A 343 16.01 -3.99 1.82
CA LEU A 343 16.17 -4.88 0.69
C LEU A 343 15.94 -6.34 1.09
N HIS A 344 15.52 -7.19 0.15
CA HIS A 344 15.60 -8.65 0.26
C HIS A 344 16.78 -9.20 -0.56
N GLU A 345 17.08 -10.49 -0.47
CA GLU A 345 18.31 -11.04 -1.06
C GLU A 345 18.32 -10.93 -2.59
N GLU A 346 17.19 -11.21 -3.24
CA GLU A 346 17.07 -11.11 -4.70
C GLU A 346 17.30 -9.67 -5.20
N GLU A 347 16.83 -8.67 -4.45
CA GLU A 347 17.15 -7.26 -4.71
C GLU A 347 18.64 -6.98 -4.55
N CYS A 348 19.28 -7.48 -3.49
CA CYS A 348 20.72 -7.27 -3.30
C CYS A 348 21.54 -7.85 -4.46
N ILE A 349 21.19 -9.05 -4.93
CA ILE A 349 21.81 -9.70 -6.09
C ILE A 349 21.64 -8.83 -7.36
N LYS A 350 20.41 -8.39 -7.65
CA LYS A 350 20.13 -7.51 -8.81
C LYS A 350 20.83 -6.16 -8.75
N LEU A 351 21.11 -5.68 -7.55
CA LEU A 351 21.81 -4.42 -7.31
C LEU A 351 23.35 -4.57 -7.30
N GLY A 352 23.87 -5.80 -7.27
CA GLY A 352 25.31 -6.05 -7.12
C GLY A 352 25.84 -5.70 -5.72
N ILE A 353 24.98 -5.73 -4.70
CA ILE A 353 25.36 -5.47 -3.31
C ILE A 353 25.87 -6.78 -2.71
N GLU A 354 27.10 -6.81 -2.22
CA GLU A 354 27.60 -7.94 -1.45
C GLU A 354 27.00 -7.92 -0.04
N PHE A 355 26.30 -8.99 0.32
CA PHE A 355 25.59 -9.08 1.60
C PHE A 355 25.87 -10.41 2.32
N ILE A 356 25.54 -10.40 3.61
CA ILE A 356 25.42 -11.58 4.46
C ILE A 356 24.02 -11.56 5.05
N SER A 357 23.34 -12.70 5.07
CA SER A 357 22.06 -12.85 5.74
C SER A 357 22.14 -13.85 6.89
N ARG A 358 21.28 -13.63 7.89
CA ARG A 358 21.11 -14.52 9.04
C ARG A 358 19.63 -14.70 9.33
N LYS A 359 19.24 -15.96 9.57
CA LYS A 359 17.88 -16.34 9.93
C LYS A 359 17.88 -16.95 11.32
N VAL A 360 16.93 -16.53 12.16
CA VAL A 360 16.77 -17.02 13.52
C VAL A 360 15.31 -17.37 13.79
N ALA A 361 15.08 -18.55 14.32
CA ALA A 361 13.82 -18.95 14.93
C ALA A 361 13.83 -18.54 16.41
N ALA A 362 12.74 -17.95 16.88
CA ALA A 362 12.60 -17.44 18.23
C ALA A 362 11.15 -17.47 18.70
N LYS A 363 10.93 -17.06 19.95
CA LYS A 363 9.59 -16.90 20.55
C LYS A 363 9.25 -15.42 20.73
N THR A 364 7.99 -15.05 20.54
CA THR A 364 7.51 -13.67 20.75
C THR A 364 7.50 -13.25 22.22
N ALA A 365 7.51 -14.22 23.15
CA ALA A 365 7.54 -14.03 24.60
C ALA A 365 8.29 -15.20 25.27
N ALA A 366 8.51 -15.15 26.59
CA ALA A 366 9.09 -16.28 27.33
C ALA A 366 8.28 -17.57 27.12
N LEU A 367 8.93 -18.74 27.07
CA LEU A 367 8.29 -20.03 26.75
C LEU A 367 7.08 -20.38 27.62
N TYR A 368 7.11 -19.99 28.90
CA TYR A 368 6.04 -20.22 29.86
C TYR A 368 4.93 -19.16 29.81
N SER A 369 5.08 -18.11 28.99
CA SER A 369 4.08 -17.05 28.88
C SER A 369 2.87 -17.52 28.04
N PRO A 370 1.62 -17.29 28.49
CA PRO A 370 0.42 -17.71 27.77
C PRO A 370 0.27 -17.18 26.33
N GLY A 371 0.98 -16.10 25.98
CA GLY A 371 0.98 -15.49 24.65
C GLY A 371 2.23 -15.79 23.81
N SER A 372 3.07 -16.75 24.22
CA SER A 372 4.30 -17.07 23.51
C SER A 372 4.00 -17.77 22.18
N GLY A 373 4.26 -17.07 21.08
CA GLY A 373 4.14 -17.58 19.72
C GLY A 373 5.50 -17.80 19.09
N ASP A 374 5.54 -18.63 18.05
CA ASP A 374 6.73 -18.76 17.20
C ASP A 374 6.92 -17.53 16.30
N MET A 375 8.19 -17.24 16.02
CA MET A 375 8.54 -16.32 14.94
C MET A 375 9.89 -16.64 14.32
N ASN A 376 10.06 -16.20 13.10
CA ASN A 376 11.29 -16.26 12.33
C ASN A 376 11.67 -14.84 11.94
N LEU A 377 12.95 -14.50 12.13
CA LEU A 377 13.53 -13.24 11.72
C LEU A 377 14.63 -13.54 10.71
N LYS A 378 14.70 -12.74 9.64
CA LYS A 378 15.80 -12.74 8.69
C LYS A 378 16.35 -11.33 8.59
N LEU A 379 17.65 -11.19 8.85
CA LEU A 379 18.38 -9.93 8.76
C LEU A 379 19.38 -10.01 7.61
N ILE A 380 19.58 -8.89 6.92
CA ILE A 380 20.49 -8.78 5.78
C ILE A 380 21.40 -7.57 6.03
N ALA A 381 22.71 -7.80 6.03
CA ALA A 381 23.72 -6.77 6.23
C ALA A 381 24.70 -6.71 5.04
N GLU A 382 25.15 -5.51 4.71
CA GLU A 382 26.19 -5.27 3.70
C GLU A 382 27.54 -5.80 4.21
N LYS A 383 28.23 -6.64 3.42
CA LYS A 383 29.41 -7.41 3.86
C LYS A 383 30.58 -6.54 4.33
N ASN A 384 30.83 -5.42 3.65
CA ASN A 384 32.00 -4.59 3.90
C ASN A 384 31.80 -3.57 5.02
N SER A 385 30.60 -2.96 5.09
CA SER A 385 30.32 -1.91 6.07
C SER A 385 29.66 -2.44 7.34
N GLY A 386 29.11 -3.65 7.30
CA GLY A 386 28.26 -4.20 8.36
C GLY A 386 26.92 -3.47 8.51
N ARG A 387 26.56 -2.56 7.59
CA ARG A 387 25.28 -1.83 7.63
C ARG A 387 24.11 -2.79 7.51
N LEU A 388 23.12 -2.65 8.38
CA LEU A 388 21.85 -3.36 8.23
C LEU A 388 21.10 -2.74 7.04
N ILE A 389 20.76 -3.57 6.04
CA ILE A 389 20.15 -3.13 4.78
C ILE A 389 18.79 -3.77 4.52
N GLY A 390 18.44 -4.83 5.25
CA GLY A 390 17.20 -5.56 5.06
C GLY A 390 16.78 -6.34 6.30
N ALA A 391 15.47 -6.48 6.50
CA ALA A 391 14.88 -7.26 7.56
C ALA A 391 13.52 -7.82 7.14
N GLN A 392 13.23 -9.04 7.57
CA GLN A 392 11.95 -9.73 7.38
C GLN A 392 11.58 -10.47 8.66
N ILE A 393 10.31 -10.41 9.06
CA ILE A 393 9.82 -11.08 10.27
C ILE A 393 8.48 -11.73 9.95
N ILE A 394 8.34 -13.00 10.31
CA ILE A 394 7.08 -13.76 10.24
C ILE A 394 6.86 -14.43 11.58
N GLY A 395 5.64 -14.41 12.09
CA GLY A 395 5.30 -15.13 13.30
C GLY A 395 3.88 -14.85 13.73
N TYR A 396 3.60 -15.04 15.01
CA TYR A 396 2.29 -14.75 15.59
C TYR A 396 2.29 -13.40 16.32
N ALA A 397 1.21 -13.12 17.04
CA ALA A 397 0.97 -11.87 17.75
C ALA A 397 2.23 -11.24 18.37
N GLY A 398 2.57 -10.04 17.90
CA GLY A 398 3.70 -9.25 18.40
C GLY A 398 5.04 -9.51 17.71
N ALA A 399 5.10 -10.45 16.75
CA ALA A 399 6.30 -10.69 15.96
C ALA A 399 6.57 -9.53 15.00
N ALA A 400 5.62 -9.24 14.12
CA ALA A 400 5.86 -8.40 12.95
C ALA A 400 6.15 -6.93 13.31
N ARG A 401 5.60 -6.43 14.42
CA ARG A 401 5.82 -5.03 14.85
C ARG A 401 7.27 -4.71 15.21
N ARG A 402 8.10 -5.71 15.54
CA ARG A 402 9.54 -5.53 15.78
C ARG A 402 10.28 -4.96 14.56
N ILE A 403 9.67 -5.02 13.38
CA ILE A 403 10.21 -4.43 12.16
C ILE A 403 10.45 -2.92 12.27
N ASP A 404 9.71 -2.20 13.12
CA ASP A 404 9.85 -0.74 13.26
C ASP A 404 11.22 -0.33 13.82
N MET A 405 11.75 -1.14 14.76
CA MET A 405 13.09 -0.96 15.30
C MET A 405 14.14 -1.15 14.20
N LEU A 406 14.01 -2.20 13.41
CA LEU A 406 14.91 -2.50 12.29
C LEU A 406 14.79 -1.46 11.16
N ALA A 407 13.59 -0.98 10.86
CA ALA A 407 13.36 0.11 9.91
C ALA A 407 14.03 1.41 10.37
N THR A 408 13.99 1.70 11.67
CA THR A 408 14.71 2.83 12.26
C THR A 408 16.21 2.68 12.08
N ALA A 409 16.76 1.52 12.44
CA ALA A 409 18.18 1.21 12.29
C ALA A 409 18.66 1.33 10.83
N ILE A 410 17.92 0.78 9.86
CA ILE A 410 18.22 0.89 8.43
C ILE A 410 18.16 2.36 7.98
N THR A 411 17.17 3.13 8.45
CA THR A 411 17.01 4.55 8.07
C THR A 411 18.21 5.41 8.49
N ILE A 412 18.81 5.12 9.65
CA ILE A 412 20.00 5.85 10.16
C ILE A 412 21.32 5.23 9.73
N ASN A 413 21.30 4.22 8.85
CA ASN A 413 22.49 3.48 8.39
C ASN A 413 23.28 2.81 9.53
N ALA A 414 22.58 2.29 10.55
CA ALA A 414 23.22 1.58 11.65
C ALA A 414 23.92 0.30 11.17
N THR A 415 25.04 -0.05 11.79
CA THR A 415 25.76 -1.31 11.57
C THR A 415 25.30 -2.36 12.56
N VAL A 416 25.43 -3.64 12.22
CA VAL A 416 25.11 -4.74 13.15
C VAL A 416 25.83 -4.56 14.49
N ASN A 417 27.13 -4.23 14.48
CA ASN A 417 27.92 -3.99 15.69
C ASN A 417 27.40 -2.83 16.55
N SER A 418 26.77 -1.82 15.95
CA SER A 418 26.16 -0.72 16.73
C SER A 418 24.84 -1.11 17.40
N LEU A 419 24.25 -2.25 17.01
CA LEU A 419 22.93 -2.69 17.43
C LEU A 419 22.98 -3.88 18.42
N ILE A 420 24.05 -4.67 18.48
CA ILE A 420 24.11 -5.89 19.30
C ILE A 420 23.91 -5.67 20.80
N ASP A 421 24.28 -4.48 21.31
CA ASP A 421 24.26 -4.14 22.74
C ASP A 421 23.12 -3.17 23.12
N MET A 422 22.08 -3.05 22.29
CA MET A 422 20.97 -2.15 22.61
C MET A 422 20.16 -2.63 23.81
N ASP A 423 19.84 -1.70 24.71
CA ASP A 423 18.96 -1.90 25.86
C ASP A 423 17.49 -1.91 25.43
N LEU A 424 17.00 -3.07 24.97
CA LEU A 424 15.61 -3.26 24.55
C LEU A 424 14.70 -3.59 25.74
N ALA A 425 13.45 -3.11 25.67
CA ALA A 425 12.47 -3.36 26.71
C ALA A 425 12.21 -4.87 26.91
N TYR A 426 12.27 -5.32 28.17
CA TYR A 426 12.07 -6.71 28.54
C TYR A 426 10.95 -6.89 29.58
N SER A 427 10.09 -7.86 29.31
CA SER A 427 9.21 -8.52 30.27
C SER A 427 8.83 -9.88 29.68
N SER A 428 8.69 -10.91 30.52
CA SER A 428 8.42 -12.28 30.08
C SER A 428 7.16 -12.44 29.22
N HIS A 429 6.20 -11.50 29.34
CA HIS A 429 5.00 -11.46 28.51
C HIS A 429 5.23 -10.95 27.07
N PHE A 430 6.32 -10.23 26.83
CA PHE A 430 6.57 -9.53 25.56
C PHE A 430 7.89 -9.92 24.89
N SER A 431 8.82 -10.57 25.59
CA SER A 431 10.07 -11.06 25.01
C SER A 431 10.71 -12.16 25.88
N PRO A 432 11.45 -13.13 25.31
CA PRO A 432 12.43 -13.91 26.06
C PRO A 432 13.56 -13.02 26.64
N ASN A 433 14.38 -13.56 27.55
CA ASN A 433 15.50 -12.83 28.18
C ASN A 433 16.43 -12.18 27.14
N TRP A 434 16.69 -12.89 26.04
CA TRP A 434 17.42 -12.35 24.91
C TRP A 434 16.41 -11.95 23.85
N ASP A 435 16.25 -10.64 23.61
CA ASP A 435 15.27 -10.20 22.61
C ASP A 435 15.60 -10.82 21.24
N PRO A 436 14.62 -11.34 20.51
CA PRO A 436 14.87 -12.04 19.26
C PRO A 436 15.55 -11.21 18.17
N VAL A 437 15.38 -9.88 18.18
CA VAL A 437 16.13 -8.99 17.31
C VAL A 437 17.62 -9.01 17.68
N LEU A 438 17.96 -8.92 18.97
CA LEU A 438 19.34 -9.03 19.44
C LEU A 438 19.91 -10.44 19.18
N ALA A 439 19.10 -11.49 19.33
CA ALA A 439 19.52 -12.85 19.04
C ALA A 439 19.90 -13.02 17.57
N ALA A 440 19.12 -12.41 16.65
CA ALA A 440 19.41 -12.39 15.22
C ALA A 440 20.65 -11.55 14.88
N LEU A 441 20.83 -10.39 15.51
CA LEU A 441 22.01 -9.54 15.31
C LEU A 441 23.31 -10.23 15.76
N ASN A 442 23.26 -11.01 16.84
CA ASN A 442 24.43 -11.75 17.37
C ASN A 442 24.84 -12.98 16.52
N GLN A 443 24.13 -13.28 15.42
CA GLN A 443 24.54 -14.34 14.49
C GLN A 443 25.54 -13.88 13.44
N PHE A 444 25.80 -12.57 13.30
CA PHE A 444 26.61 -12.02 12.22
C PHE A 444 28.10 -12.26 12.36
#